data_AF-A0A848LLV1-F1
#
_entry.id   AF-A0A848LLV1-F1
#
_cell.length_a   1.000
_cell.length_b   1.000
_cell.length_c   1.000
_cell.angle_alpha   90.00
_cell.angle_beta   90.00
_cell.angle_gamma   90.00
#
_symmetry.space_group_name_H-M   'P 1'
#
loop_
_entity.id
_entity.type
_entity.pdbx_description
1 polymer ?
#
loop_
_entity_poly.entity_id
_entity_poly.type
_entity_poly.pdbx_seq_one_letter_code
_entity_poly.pdbx_strand_id
1 'polypeptide(L)'
;CIRDRWEAGRGGLGGRFMERFDGARLFTSLLAWLTALSRWGRRWLLTAGLQRQLLAMVLVTLLVGVVTLWGGIGKGDRPLVPLSPVFVALWVAGGLAAMGAAWQAKFHRLAALMLSGTAGAVCCVTFIWFSAPDLALTQLTVEVVTTLLILLGLRWLPPREPARGVYDAHTRRLARGRRARDFIVAVSAGGGMALLSYAVMTRELPERTSFFLENSLSGGGGRNVVNVMLVDFRGFDTFGEGVVLCLVALTVYALLRRFRPASEVMALPPQQQALPEDLQTDLVNPRLARDTAVGYLMVPAVLVRLFLPVSGVVAAFFFLRGHNAPGGGFVAGLVMSVGFLLQYLVSGTEWVEQRLHLAPRTQLGVGLLFVLGTAAGAFVVGYPLLTSHTFHLSVPVLGELHIASALFFDVGVFCLVLGSTLLILVALAHQSIRAHRASGGD
;
A
#
# COMPACT_ATOMS: atom_id res chain seq x y z
N CYS A 1 -37.46 -10.80 -35.68
CA CYS A 1 -36.95 -9.56 -36.32
C CYS A 1 -36.03 -9.82 -37.51
N ILE A 2 -34.85 -10.46 -37.38
CA ILE A 2 -33.99 -10.76 -38.57
C ILE A 2 -34.47 -12.03 -39.33
N ARG A 3 -35.21 -12.91 -38.66
CA ARG A 3 -35.68 -14.18 -39.23
C ARG A 3 -36.82 -14.03 -40.25
N ASP A 4 -37.64 -12.99 -40.11
CA ASP A 4 -38.90 -12.88 -40.88
C ASP A 4 -38.77 -12.12 -42.21
N ARG A 5 -37.62 -11.45 -42.46
CA ARG A 5 -37.38 -10.72 -43.73
C ARG A 5 -36.74 -11.57 -44.84
N TRP A 6 -36.34 -12.81 -44.54
CA TRP A 6 -35.61 -13.65 -45.50
C TRP A 6 -36.49 -14.66 -46.25
N GLU A 7 -37.71 -14.92 -45.77
CA GLU A 7 -38.59 -15.95 -46.33
C GLU A 7 -39.42 -15.48 -47.55
N ALA A 8 -39.44 -14.17 -47.87
CA ALA A 8 -40.28 -13.62 -48.94
C ALA A 8 -39.65 -13.63 -50.36
N GLY A 9 -38.46 -14.22 -50.55
CA GLY A 9 -37.62 -13.91 -51.72
C GLY A 9 -37.35 -14.98 -52.77
N ARG A 10 -37.80 -16.25 -52.66
CA ARG A 10 -37.43 -17.28 -53.65
C ARG A 10 -38.55 -18.26 -53.96
N GLY A 11 -39.46 -17.84 -54.84
CA GLY A 11 -40.15 -18.74 -55.75
C GLY A 11 -39.33 -18.88 -57.04
N GLY A 12 -39.08 -20.12 -57.47
CA GLY A 12 -38.69 -20.40 -58.86
C GLY A 12 -37.27 -20.95 -59.09
N LEU A 13 -37.20 -22.29 -59.17
CA LEU A 13 -36.44 -23.07 -60.16
C LEU A 13 -34.94 -22.75 -60.36
N GLY A 14 -34.09 -23.46 -59.62
CA GLY A 14 -32.65 -23.55 -59.89
C GLY A 14 -31.89 -24.53 -58.98
N GLY A 15 -31.83 -25.81 -59.36
CA GLY A 15 -30.76 -26.75 -58.96
C GLY A 15 -30.81 -27.36 -57.55
N ARG A 16 -31.38 -28.57 -57.44
CA ARG A 16 -31.34 -29.49 -56.28
C ARG A 16 -29.92 -29.84 -55.74
N PHE A 17 -28.85 -29.41 -56.42
CA PHE A 17 -27.46 -29.57 -55.98
C PHE A 17 -26.88 -28.30 -55.31
N MET A 18 -27.35 -27.10 -55.66
CA MET A 18 -26.94 -25.84 -55.00
C MET A 18 -27.67 -25.59 -53.67
N GLU A 19 -28.82 -26.24 -53.44
CA GLU A 19 -29.49 -26.23 -52.12
C GLU A 19 -28.68 -26.98 -51.03
N ARG A 20 -27.73 -27.85 -51.41
CA ARG A 20 -26.88 -28.59 -50.46
C ARG A 20 -25.68 -27.77 -49.95
N PHE A 21 -25.24 -26.76 -50.69
CA PHE A 21 -24.10 -25.90 -50.34
C PHE A 21 -24.48 -24.43 -50.54
N ASP A 22 -25.39 -23.94 -49.70
CA ASP A 22 -25.70 -22.53 -49.59
C ASP A 22 -24.55 -21.83 -48.84
N GLY A 23 -23.68 -21.13 -49.59
CA GLY A 23 -22.53 -20.41 -49.03
C GLY A 23 -22.92 -19.41 -47.95
N ALA A 24 -24.13 -18.84 -48.01
CA ALA A 24 -24.63 -17.95 -46.96
C ALA A 24 -24.96 -18.72 -45.66
N ARG A 25 -25.49 -19.95 -45.75
CA ARG A 25 -25.72 -20.82 -44.58
C ARG A 25 -24.43 -21.32 -43.97
N LEU A 26 -23.44 -21.69 -44.79
CA LEU A 26 -22.12 -22.10 -44.33
C LEU A 26 -21.41 -20.94 -43.60
N PHE A 27 -21.41 -19.76 -44.19
CA PHE A 27 -20.84 -18.56 -43.57
C PHE A 27 -21.51 -18.21 -42.23
N THR A 28 -22.85 -18.20 -42.19
CA THR A 28 -23.60 -17.88 -40.95
C THR A 28 -23.43 -18.95 -39.87
N SER A 29 -23.34 -20.23 -40.25
CA SER A 29 -23.08 -21.33 -39.32
C SER A 29 -21.66 -21.31 -38.77
N LEU A 30 -20.67 -20.99 -39.62
CA LEU A 30 -19.29 -20.79 -39.18
C LEU A 30 -19.18 -19.61 -38.22
N LEU A 31 -19.82 -18.47 -38.54
CA LEU A 31 -19.84 -17.30 -37.67
C LEU A 31 -20.53 -17.60 -36.33
N ALA A 32 -21.63 -18.37 -36.35
CA ALA A 32 -22.31 -18.80 -35.13
C ALA A 32 -21.43 -19.73 -34.28
N TRP A 33 -20.70 -20.66 -34.91
CA TRP A 33 -19.78 -21.57 -34.23
C TRP A 33 -18.59 -20.80 -33.62
N LEU A 34 -17.96 -19.90 -34.38
CA LEU A 34 -16.89 -19.04 -33.87
C LEU A 34 -17.36 -18.15 -32.72
N THR A 35 -18.59 -17.62 -32.81
CA THR A 35 -19.18 -16.82 -31.72
C THR A 35 -19.47 -17.69 -30.49
N ALA A 36 -19.97 -18.91 -30.67
CA ALA A 36 -20.22 -19.85 -29.59
C ALA A 36 -18.91 -20.28 -28.91
N LEU A 37 -17.88 -20.57 -29.71
CA LEU A 37 -16.53 -20.88 -29.24
C LEU A 37 -15.92 -19.70 -28.49
N SER A 38 -16.08 -18.47 -29.01
CA SER A 38 -15.64 -17.24 -28.32
C SER A 38 -16.36 -17.06 -26.98
N ARG A 39 -17.69 -17.24 -26.92
CA ARG A 39 -18.44 -17.16 -25.65
C ARG A 39 -18.06 -18.26 -24.67
N TRP A 40 -17.83 -19.47 -25.16
CA TRP A 40 -17.37 -20.60 -24.37
C TRP A 40 -15.96 -20.32 -23.82
N GLY A 41 -15.03 -19.94 -24.68
CA GLY A 41 -13.67 -19.53 -24.32
C GLY A 41 -13.69 -18.38 -23.32
N ARG A 42 -14.56 -17.38 -23.50
CA ARG A 42 -14.71 -16.26 -22.56
C ARG A 42 -15.15 -16.73 -21.17
N ARG A 43 -16.08 -17.69 -21.07
CA ARG A 43 -16.56 -18.21 -19.78
C ARG A 43 -15.50 -19.00 -19.03
N TRP A 44 -14.59 -19.66 -19.76
CA TRP A 44 -13.52 -20.48 -19.18
C TRP A 44 -12.25 -19.67 -18.90
N LEU A 45 -11.86 -18.79 -19.81
CA LEU A 45 -10.64 -17.98 -19.72
C LEU A 45 -10.84 -16.72 -18.88
N LEU A 46 -12.01 -16.06 -18.96
CA LEU A 46 -12.31 -14.92 -18.09
C LEU A 46 -13.05 -15.39 -16.85
N THR A 47 -12.36 -15.31 -15.71
CA THR A 47 -12.98 -15.47 -14.40
C THR A 47 -13.65 -14.17 -13.98
N ALA A 48 -14.96 -14.23 -13.73
CA ALA A 48 -15.67 -13.18 -13.02
C ALA A 48 -15.36 -13.28 -11.52
N GLY A 49 -14.62 -12.30 -10.99
CA GLY A 49 -14.42 -12.11 -9.56
C GLY A 49 -12.98 -12.29 -9.09
N LEU A 50 -12.50 -11.29 -8.33
CA LEU A 50 -11.15 -11.21 -7.78
C LEU A 50 -10.73 -12.46 -6.99
N GLN A 51 -11.64 -13.08 -6.23
CA GLN A 51 -11.33 -14.26 -5.42
C GLN A 51 -10.87 -15.46 -6.26
N ARG A 52 -11.49 -15.69 -7.43
CA ARG A 52 -11.11 -16.79 -8.32
C ARG A 52 -9.79 -16.51 -9.02
N GLN A 53 -9.58 -15.24 -9.39
CA GLN A 53 -8.32 -14.77 -10.00
C GLN A 53 -7.16 -14.93 -9.02
N LEU A 54 -7.31 -14.48 -7.77
CA LEU A 54 -6.31 -14.65 -6.72
C LEU A 54 -6.05 -16.13 -6.40
N LEU A 55 -7.09 -16.96 -6.32
CA LEU A 55 -6.92 -18.39 -6.13
C LEU A 55 -6.10 -19.00 -7.28
N ALA A 56 -6.43 -18.69 -8.53
CA ALA A 56 -5.70 -19.18 -9.68
C ALA A 56 -4.23 -18.72 -9.64
N MET A 57 -3.98 -17.46 -9.31
CA MET A 57 -2.63 -16.91 -9.17
C MET A 57 -1.84 -17.67 -8.11
N VAL A 58 -2.40 -17.87 -6.90
CA VAL A 58 -1.72 -18.61 -5.83
C VAL A 58 -1.48 -20.07 -6.21
N LEU A 59 -2.46 -20.74 -6.85
CA LEU A 59 -2.30 -22.12 -7.29
C LEU A 59 -1.23 -22.26 -8.38
N VAL A 60 -1.15 -21.32 -9.32
CA VAL A 60 -0.09 -21.29 -10.34
C VAL A 60 1.26 -21.04 -9.68
N THR A 61 1.37 -20.08 -8.75
CA THR A 61 2.62 -19.83 -8.02
C THR A 61 3.06 -21.06 -7.22
N LEU A 62 2.12 -21.74 -6.55
CA LEU A 62 2.37 -23.00 -5.85
C LEU A 62 2.86 -24.08 -6.80
N LEU A 63 2.19 -24.25 -7.94
CA LEU A 63 2.58 -25.23 -8.94
C LEU A 63 3.99 -24.95 -9.48
N VAL A 64 4.26 -23.69 -9.85
CA VAL A 64 5.58 -23.26 -10.32
C VAL A 64 6.62 -23.52 -9.23
N GLY A 65 6.34 -23.16 -7.98
CA GLY A 65 7.22 -23.44 -6.84
C GLY A 65 7.48 -24.94 -6.66
N VAL A 66 6.45 -25.79 -6.73
CA VAL A 66 6.63 -27.24 -6.62
C VAL A 66 7.45 -27.79 -7.79
N VAL A 67 7.22 -27.32 -9.02
CA VAL A 67 7.94 -27.76 -10.21
C VAL A 67 9.41 -27.32 -10.16
N THR A 68 9.70 -26.07 -9.79
CA THR A 68 11.08 -25.57 -9.68
C THR A 68 11.85 -26.25 -8.56
N LEU A 69 11.17 -26.64 -7.48
CA LEU A 69 11.74 -27.32 -6.33
C LEU A 69 11.70 -28.85 -6.44
N TRP A 70 11.18 -29.40 -7.54
CA TRP A 70 10.99 -30.85 -7.71
C TRP A 70 12.30 -31.65 -7.67
N GLY A 71 13.42 -31.02 -8.04
CA GLY A 71 14.77 -31.59 -7.93
C GLY A 71 15.37 -31.57 -6.52
N GLY A 72 14.63 -31.05 -5.53
CA GLY A 72 15.03 -30.93 -4.14
C GLY A 72 15.89 -29.70 -3.86
N ILE A 73 15.43 -28.82 -2.96
CA ILE A 73 16.31 -27.88 -2.28
C ILE A 73 16.53 -28.41 -0.86
N GLY A 74 17.68 -29.03 -0.65
CA GLY A 74 18.14 -29.46 0.67
C GLY A 74 18.50 -28.29 1.58
N LYS A 75 18.64 -28.58 2.87
CA LYS A 75 19.26 -27.70 3.86
C LYS A 75 20.67 -27.31 3.38
N GLY A 76 21.02 -26.04 3.47
CA GLY A 76 22.39 -25.59 3.20
C GLY A 76 23.36 -25.91 4.35
N ASP A 77 24.65 -25.68 4.10
CA ASP A 77 25.74 -26.09 5.01
C ASP A 77 25.98 -25.10 6.17
N ARG A 78 25.30 -23.95 6.17
CA ARG A 78 25.49 -22.93 7.20
C ARG A 78 24.99 -23.42 8.56
N PRO A 79 25.76 -23.25 9.64
CA PRO A 79 25.32 -23.60 10.98
C PRO A 79 24.10 -22.77 11.39
N LEU A 80 23.16 -23.41 12.09
CA LEU A 80 21.94 -22.76 12.57
C LEU A 80 22.27 -21.90 13.80
N VAL A 81 21.67 -20.71 13.84
CA VAL A 81 21.71 -19.84 15.02
C VAL A 81 20.86 -20.47 16.14
N PRO A 82 21.31 -20.50 17.40
CA PRO A 82 20.54 -21.05 18.50
C PRO A 82 19.18 -20.33 18.66
N LEU A 83 18.16 -21.12 19.00
CA LEU A 83 16.80 -20.60 19.22
C LEU A 83 16.74 -19.82 20.53
N SER A 84 16.38 -18.54 20.44
CA SER A 84 16.03 -17.72 21.61
C SER A 84 14.55 -17.94 21.97
N PRO A 85 14.22 -18.41 23.19
CA PRO A 85 12.82 -18.60 23.60
C PRO A 85 12.00 -17.31 23.51
N VAL A 86 12.61 -16.16 23.83
CA VAL A 86 11.98 -14.84 23.72
C VAL A 86 11.64 -14.51 22.28
N PHE A 87 12.57 -14.79 21.35
CA PHE A 87 12.35 -14.54 19.93
C PHE A 87 11.27 -15.45 19.35
N VAL A 88 11.23 -16.72 19.77
CA VAL A 88 10.15 -17.65 19.40
C VAL A 88 8.80 -17.15 19.92
N ALA A 89 8.72 -16.72 21.19
CA ALA A 89 7.49 -16.18 21.76
C ALA A 89 7.00 -14.93 21.01
N LEU A 90 7.91 -14.04 20.63
CA LEU A 90 7.61 -12.85 19.82
C LEU A 90 6.98 -13.23 18.47
N TRP A 91 7.56 -14.20 17.75
CA TRP A 91 7.05 -14.66 16.45
C TRP A 91 5.75 -15.44 16.58
N VAL A 92 5.56 -16.21 17.64
CA VAL A 92 4.27 -16.85 17.95
C VAL A 92 3.20 -15.80 18.16
N ALA A 93 3.47 -14.75 18.94
CA ALA A 93 2.55 -13.64 19.15
C ALA A 93 2.21 -12.92 17.82
N GLY A 94 3.23 -12.62 17.00
CA GLY A 94 3.03 -11.99 15.68
C GLY A 94 2.23 -12.88 14.71
N GLY A 95 2.50 -14.18 14.67
CA GLY A 95 1.78 -15.15 13.87
C GLY A 95 0.31 -15.28 14.28
N LEU A 96 0.05 -15.37 15.59
CA LEU A 96 -1.31 -15.38 16.14
C LEU A 96 -2.05 -14.07 15.82
N ALA A 97 -1.37 -12.92 15.90
CA ALA A 97 -1.94 -11.63 15.53
C ALA A 97 -2.30 -11.58 14.03
N ALA A 98 -1.42 -12.02 13.14
CA ALA A 98 -1.69 -12.09 11.70
C ALA A 98 -2.88 -13.03 11.37
N MET A 99 -2.93 -14.20 12.00
CA MET A 99 -4.06 -15.14 11.87
C MET A 99 -5.36 -14.52 12.40
N GLY A 100 -5.29 -13.85 13.54
CA GLY A 100 -6.41 -13.12 14.13
C GLY A 100 -6.90 -11.98 13.23
N ALA A 101 -5.99 -11.22 12.62
CA ALA A 101 -6.32 -10.17 11.66
C ALA A 101 -7.10 -10.73 10.47
N ALA A 102 -6.63 -11.83 9.87
CA ALA A 102 -7.31 -12.51 8.77
C ALA A 102 -8.70 -13.04 9.17
N TRP A 103 -8.83 -13.57 10.39
CA TRP A 103 -10.10 -14.06 10.92
C TRP A 103 -11.12 -12.93 11.14
N GLN A 104 -10.66 -11.80 11.70
CA GLN A 104 -11.51 -10.67 12.08
C GLN A 104 -11.84 -9.74 10.90
N ALA A 105 -11.04 -9.75 9.83
CA ALA A 105 -11.16 -8.82 8.70
C ALA A 105 -12.55 -8.75 8.06
N LYS A 106 -13.36 -9.83 8.18
CA LYS A 106 -14.70 -9.86 7.59
C LYS A 106 -15.71 -8.98 8.32
N PHE A 107 -15.71 -8.99 9.66
CA PHE A 107 -16.76 -8.40 10.48
C PHE A 107 -16.23 -7.34 11.46
N HIS A 108 -15.02 -7.52 11.98
CA HIS A 108 -14.41 -6.65 12.98
C HIS A 108 -13.16 -5.99 12.40
N ARG A 109 -13.36 -5.09 11.43
CA ARG A 109 -12.26 -4.46 10.66
C ARG A 109 -11.29 -3.67 11.53
N LEU A 110 -11.78 -2.98 12.56
CA LEU A 110 -10.94 -2.27 13.52
C LEU A 110 -10.04 -3.23 14.32
N ALA A 111 -10.61 -4.33 14.83
CA ALA A 111 -9.84 -5.37 15.50
C ALA A 111 -8.81 -6.01 14.56
N ALA A 112 -9.19 -6.24 13.29
CA ALA A 112 -8.25 -6.75 12.29
C ALA A 112 -7.09 -5.79 12.04
N LEU A 113 -7.35 -4.47 12.00
CA LEU A 113 -6.32 -3.45 11.84
C LEU A 113 -5.38 -3.40 13.06
N MET A 114 -5.92 -3.47 14.28
CA MET A 114 -5.11 -3.52 15.52
C MET A 114 -4.22 -4.77 15.58
N LEU A 115 -4.75 -5.92 15.18
CA LEU A 115 -4.01 -7.18 15.11
C LEU A 115 -2.94 -7.14 14.00
N SER A 116 -3.24 -6.52 12.85
CA SER A 116 -2.24 -6.26 11.81
C SER A 116 -1.10 -5.39 12.33
N GLY A 117 -1.42 -4.31 13.04
CA GLY A 117 -0.41 -3.44 13.67
C GLY A 117 0.47 -4.16 14.68
N THR A 118 -0.10 -5.14 15.41
CA THR A 118 0.69 -5.99 16.33
C THR A 118 1.67 -6.88 15.56
N ALA A 119 1.26 -7.46 14.43
CA ALA A 119 2.17 -8.21 13.56
C ALA A 119 3.28 -7.30 12.98
N GLY A 120 2.94 -6.08 12.57
CA GLY A 120 3.90 -5.07 12.12
C GLY A 120 4.90 -4.66 13.22
N ALA A 121 4.44 -4.52 14.46
CA ALA A 121 5.31 -4.25 15.61
C ALA A 121 6.28 -5.40 15.88
N VAL A 122 5.84 -6.66 15.75
CA VAL A 122 6.72 -7.84 15.82
C VAL A 122 7.77 -7.83 14.71
N CYS A 123 7.42 -7.44 13.49
CA CYS A 123 8.39 -7.23 12.40
C CYS A 123 9.40 -6.13 12.73
N CYS A 124 8.96 -5.00 13.29
CA CYS A 124 9.83 -3.91 13.72
C CYS A 124 10.84 -4.38 14.79
N VAL A 125 10.37 -5.06 15.84
CA VAL A 125 11.25 -5.63 16.88
C VAL A 125 12.22 -6.66 16.28
N THR A 126 11.78 -7.44 15.29
CA THR A 126 12.64 -8.37 14.58
C THR A 126 13.77 -7.66 13.81
N PHE A 127 13.48 -6.53 13.15
CA PHE A 127 14.53 -5.73 12.51
C PHE A 127 15.54 -5.18 13.51
N ILE A 128 15.08 -4.70 14.67
CA ILE A 128 15.98 -4.28 15.76
C ILE A 128 16.83 -5.46 16.25
N TRP A 129 16.23 -6.64 16.42
CA TRP A 129 16.91 -7.85 16.86
C TRP A 129 18.06 -8.24 15.91
N PHE A 130 17.86 -8.03 14.60
CA PHE A 130 18.88 -8.25 13.58
C PHE A 130 19.75 -7.02 13.28
N SER A 131 19.75 -6.02 14.16
CA SER A 131 20.56 -4.79 14.02
C SER A 131 20.30 -4.04 12.71
N ALA A 132 19.05 -4.00 12.26
CA ALA A 132 18.58 -3.27 11.09
C ALA A 132 17.71 -2.06 11.49
N PRO A 133 18.28 -1.02 12.13
CA PRO A 133 17.53 0.10 12.69
C PRO A 133 16.80 0.95 11.63
N ASP A 134 17.37 1.17 10.44
CA ASP A 134 16.70 1.89 9.34
C ASP A 134 15.43 1.16 8.88
N LEU A 135 15.48 -0.17 8.76
CA LEU A 135 14.33 -1.00 8.44
C LEU A 135 13.28 -0.97 9.57
N ALA A 136 13.71 -0.96 10.83
CA ALA A 136 12.80 -0.85 11.96
C ALA A 136 12.06 0.50 11.98
N LEU A 137 12.78 1.61 11.78
CA LEU A 137 12.21 2.97 11.74
C LEU A 137 11.23 3.14 10.57
N THR A 138 11.62 2.68 9.38
CA THR A 138 10.73 2.69 8.21
C THR A 138 9.50 1.83 8.46
N GLN A 139 9.65 0.58 8.92
CA GLN A 139 8.53 -0.32 9.21
C GLN A 139 7.55 0.29 10.20
N LEU A 140 8.05 0.83 11.31
CA LEU A 140 7.19 1.44 12.33
C LEU A 140 6.41 2.63 11.77
N THR A 141 7.09 3.51 11.03
CA THR A 141 6.45 4.73 10.52
C THR A 141 5.47 4.42 9.39
N VAL A 142 5.82 3.48 8.49
CA VAL A 142 4.90 2.98 7.47
C VAL A 142 3.68 2.36 8.11
N GLU A 143 3.84 1.51 9.14
CA GLU A 143 2.72 0.88 9.85
C GLU A 143 1.76 1.92 10.43
N VAL A 144 2.29 2.99 11.03
CA VAL A 144 1.47 4.10 11.54
C VAL A 144 0.75 4.82 10.41
N VAL A 145 1.45 5.19 9.33
CA VAL A 145 0.85 5.86 8.16
C VAL A 145 -0.24 5.01 7.53
N THR A 146 0.02 3.73 7.25
CA THR A 146 -0.95 2.82 6.65
C THR A 146 -2.13 2.58 7.57
N THR A 147 -1.90 2.45 8.88
CA THR A 147 -2.98 2.33 9.87
C THR A 147 -3.89 3.55 9.85
N LEU A 148 -3.32 4.76 9.87
CA LEU A 148 -4.10 6.01 9.83
C LEU A 148 -4.88 6.15 8.51
N LEU A 149 -4.24 5.88 7.37
CA LEU A 149 -4.90 5.94 6.05
C LEU A 149 -5.99 4.88 5.89
N ILE A 150 -5.76 3.64 6.34
CA ILE A 150 -6.76 2.58 6.33
C ILE A 150 -7.91 2.94 7.26
N LEU A 151 -7.65 3.47 8.46
CA LEU A 151 -8.68 3.89 9.40
C LEU A 151 -9.60 4.96 8.78
N LEU A 152 -9.03 5.96 8.11
CA LEU A 152 -9.78 6.98 7.36
C LEU A 152 -10.59 6.34 6.21
N GLY A 153 -10.04 5.33 5.54
CA GLY A 153 -10.72 4.55 4.50
C GLY A 153 -11.84 3.65 5.02
N LEU A 154 -11.69 3.05 6.21
CA LEU A 154 -12.63 2.11 6.80
C LEU A 154 -13.98 2.75 7.07
N ARG A 155 -14.02 4.06 7.36
CA ARG A 155 -15.25 4.83 7.51
C ARG A 155 -16.16 4.69 6.29
N TRP A 156 -15.59 4.53 5.08
CA TRP A 156 -16.32 4.48 3.81
C TRP A 156 -16.84 3.10 3.43
N LEU A 157 -16.53 2.08 4.22
CA LEU A 157 -16.91 0.71 3.92
C LEU A 157 -18.21 0.36 4.65
N PRO A 158 -19.25 -0.12 3.93
CA PRO A 158 -20.49 -0.55 4.55
C PRO A 158 -20.24 -1.57 5.67
N PRO A 159 -20.92 -1.43 6.82
CA PRO A 159 -20.85 -2.43 7.86
C PRO A 159 -21.37 -3.75 7.29
N ARG A 160 -20.62 -4.83 7.52
CA ARG A 160 -21.09 -6.16 7.16
C ARG A 160 -21.84 -6.71 8.34
N GLU A 161 -23.16 -6.70 8.27
CA GLU A 161 -23.95 -7.41 9.25
C GLU A 161 -23.82 -8.92 9.02
N PRO A 162 -23.61 -9.72 10.08
CA PRO A 162 -23.82 -11.15 9.99
C PRO A 162 -25.27 -11.35 9.56
N ALA A 163 -25.50 -11.84 8.34
CA ALA A 163 -26.85 -11.96 7.83
C ALA A 163 -27.73 -12.72 8.84
N ARG A 164 -28.76 -12.05 9.35
CA ARG A 164 -29.78 -12.61 10.26
C ARG A 164 -30.76 -13.55 9.54
N GLY A 165 -30.30 -14.21 8.47
CA GLY A 165 -31.10 -15.12 7.64
C GLY A 165 -30.68 -16.57 7.81
N VAL A 166 -31.68 -17.48 7.83
CA VAL A 166 -31.48 -18.94 7.84
C VAL A 166 -30.87 -19.35 6.50
N TYR A 167 -29.53 -19.32 6.41
CA TYR A 167 -28.85 -19.96 5.29
C TYR A 167 -29.27 -21.43 5.26
N ASP A 168 -29.70 -21.92 4.11
CA ASP A 168 -29.95 -23.35 3.94
C ASP A 168 -28.69 -24.16 4.28
N ALA A 169 -28.88 -25.39 4.78
CA ALA A 169 -27.81 -26.31 5.15
C ALA A 169 -26.83 -26.54 4.00
N HIS A 170 -27.33 -26.57 2.75
CA HIS A 170 -26.50 -26.66 1.56
C HIS A 170 -25.52 -25.48 1.42
N THR A 171 -26.01 -24.25 1.57
CA THR A 171 -25.19 -23.03 1.49
C THR A 171 -24.10 -22.99 2.57
N ARG A 172 -24.43 -23.45 3.79
CA ARG A 172 -23.45 -23.58 4.88
C ARG A 172 -22.37 -24.61 4.56
N ARG A 173 -22.74 -25.77 4.00
CA ARG A 173 -21.78 -26.81 3.58
C ARG A 173 -20.83 -26.30 2.50
N LEU A 174 -21.35 -25.64 1.47
CA LEU A 174 -20.52 -25.02 0.42
C LEU A 174 -19.57 -23.96 0.98
N ALA A 175 -20.03 -23.13 1.91
CA ALA A 175 -19.18 -22.13 2.55
C ALA A 175 -18.05 -22.76 3.39
N ARG A 176 -18.33 -23.85 4.11
CA ARG A 176 -17.31 -24.61 4.84
C ARG A 176 -16.29 -25.25 3.90
N GLY A 177 -16.74 -25.86 2.81
CA GLY A 177 -15.86 -26.44 1.78
C GLY A 177 -14.92 -25.41 1.16
N ARG A 178 -15.43 -24.21 0.82
CA ARG A 178 -14.58 -23.11 0.34
C ARG A 178 -13.54 -22.68 1.36
N ARG A 179 -13.92 -22.50 2.62
CA ARG A 179 -12.96 -22.13 3.69
C ARG A 179 -11.92 -23.21 3.94
N ALA A 180 -12.32 -24.49 3.90
CA ALA A 180 -11.38 -25.60 4.05
C ALA A 180 -10.36 -25.60 2.89
N ARG A 181 -10.81 -25.43 1.64
CA ARG A 181 -9.92 -25.26 0.49
C ARG A 181 -8.97 -24.07 0.69
N ASP A 182 -9.51 -22.91 1.04
CA ASP A 182 -8.70 -21.69 1.19
C ASP A 182 -7.68 -21.83 2.33
N PHE A 183 -8.05 -22.54 3.40
CA PHE A 183 -7.13 -22.89 4.49
C PHE A 183 -6.01 -23.84 4.03
N ILE A 184 -6.34 -24.90 3.28
CA ILE A 184 -5.33 -25.81 2.72
C ILE A 184 -4.36 -25.04 1.82
N VAL A 185 -4.88 -24.21 0.91
CA VAL A 185 -4.06 -23.39 0.02
C VAL A 185 -3.16 -22.44 0.82
N ALA A 186 -3.68 -21.79 1.85
CA ALA A 186 -2.91 -20.88 2.70
C ALA A 186 -1.79 -21.61 3.47
N VAL A 187 -2.08 -22.79 4.04
CA VAL A 187 -1.08 -23.61 4.74
C VAL A 187 -0.02 -24.13 3.77
N SER A 188 -0.41 -24.61 2.59
CA SER A 188 0.53 -25.05 1.55
C SER A 188 1.43 -23.91 1.06
N ALA A 189 0.86 -22.73 0.80
CA ALA A 189 1.63 -21.56 0.37
C ALA A 189 2.56 -21.04 1.47
N GLY A 190 2.05 -20.88 2.69
CA GLY A 190 2.84 -20.43 3.84
C GLY A 190 3.95 -21.41 4.20
N GLY A 191 3.63 -22.71 4.26
CA GLY A 191 4.61 -23.77 4.50
C GLY A 191 5.66 -23.86 3.40
N GLY A 192 5.25 -23.74 2.13
CA GLY A 192 6.17 -23.69 0.98
C GLY A 192 7.13 -22.50 1.06
N MET A 193 6.63 -21.30 1.38
CA MET A 193 7.48 -20.13 1.58
C MET A 193 8.41 -20.27 2.79
N ALA A 194 7.95 -20.87 3.89
CA ALA A 194 8.79 -21.12 5.06
C ALA A 194 9.93 -22.10 4.74
N LEU A 195 9.64 -23.19 4.01
CA LEU A 195 10.65 -24.15 3.56
C LEU A 195 11.65 -23.52 2.59
N LEU A 196 11.18 -22.72 1.64
CA LEU A 196 12.05 -22.02 0.69
C LEU A 196 12.97 -21.03 1.42
N SER A 197 12.42 -20.21 2.32
CA SER A 197 13.21 -19.28 3.13
C SER A 197 14.23 -20.01 3.99
N TYR A 198 13.85 -21.12 4.63
CA TYR A 198 14.79 -21.96 5.39
C TYR A 198 15.94 -22.47 4.52
N ALA A 199 15.63 -22.96 3.33
CA ALA A 199 16.62 -23.53 2.42
C ALA A 199 17.58 -22.46 1.83
N VAL A 200 17.10 -21.23 1.63
CA VAL A 200 17.94 -20.10 1.19
C VAL A 200 18.79 -19.55 2.33
N MET A 201 18.22 -19.36 3.52
CA MET A 201 18.91 -18.77 4.67
C MET A 201 19.99 -19.69 5.29
N THR A 202 19.93 -20.99 5.02
CA THR A 202 20.94 -21.97 5.44
C THR A 202 22.13 -22.07 4.48
N ARG A 203 22.19 -21.23 3.45
CA ARG A 203 23.32 -21.19 2.50
C ARG A 203 24.28 -20.04 2.81
N GLU A 204 25.49 -20.14 2.27
CA GLU A 204 26.49 -19.09 2.36
C GLU A 204 26.07 -17.85 1.54
N LEU A 205 26.44 -16.68 2.06
CA LEU A 205 26.17 -15.41 1.38
C LEU A 205 27.18 -15.20 0.25
N PRO A 206 26.78 -14.64 -0.90
CA PRO A 206 27.71 -14.25 -1.95
C PRO A 206 28.72 -13.20 -1.45
N GLU A 207 29.97 -13.29 -1.94
CA GLU A 207 31.07 -12.37 -1.59
C GLU A 207 30.72 -10.88 -1.77
N ARG A 208 29.84 -10.52 -2.72
CA ARG A 208 29.45 -9.13 -3.01
C ARG A 208 28.83 -8.38 -1.82
N THR A 209 28.47 -9.07 -0.74
CA THR A 209 27.89 -8.44 0.46
C THR A 209 28.95 -7.62 1.24
N SER A 210 30.22 -8.02 1.24
CA SER A 210 31.28 -7.31 1.97
C SER A 210 31.67 -5.99 1.30
N PHE A 211 31.55 -5.90 -0.03
CA PHE A 211 31.88 -4.71 -0.82
C PHE A 211 31.23 -3.44 -0.24
N PHE A 212 29.94 -3.50 0.10
CA PHE A 212 29.23 -2.33 0.61
C PHE A 212 29.70 -1.92 2.01
N LEU A 213 30.06 -2.87 2.88
CA LEU A 213 30.60 -2.58 4.20
C LEU A 213 31.96 -1.89 4.11
N GLU A 214 32.80 -2.35 3.18
CA GLU A 214 34.16 -1.84 2.99
C GLU A 214 34.21 -0.49 2.26
N ASN A 215 33.26 -0.24 1.34
CA ASN A 215 33.31 0.92 0.44
C ASN A 215 32.29 2.03 0.76
N SER A 216 31.42 1.89 1.76
CA SER A 216 30.43 2.94 2.07
C SER A 216 31.05 4.29 2.43
N LEU A 217 32.11 4.28 3.25
CA LEU A 217 32.75 5.52 3.66
C LEU A 217 33.65 6.10 2.54
N SER A 218 34.46 5.27 1.90
CA SER A 218 35.41 5.72 0.87
C SER A 218 34.73 6.06 -0.46
N GLY A 219 33.70 5.32 -0.85
CA GLY A 219 32.98 5.49 -2.11
C GLY A 219 31.73 6.36 -2.01
N GLY A 220 30.99 6.31 -0.90
CA GLY A 220 29.75 7.08 -0.70
C GLY A 220 29.87 8.26 0.28
N GLY A 221 30.97 8.36 1.04
CA GLY A 221 31.18 9.46 1.99
C GLY A 221 30.43 9.31 3.32
N GLY A 222 29.71 8.20 3.53
CA GLY A 222 28.82 8.02 4.67
C GLY A 222 29.12 6.77 5.49
N ARG A 223 28.85 6.84 6.80
CA ARG A 223 28.97 5.69 7.72
C ARG A 223 27.72 4.83 7.77
N ASN A 224 26.56 5.35 7.37
CA ASN A 224 25.34 4.56 7.29
C ASN A 224 25.32 3.77 5.99
N VAL A 225 25.77 2.52 6.05
CA VAL A 225 25.85 1.60 4.89
C VAL A 225 24.50 1.44 4.20
N VAL A 226 23.39 1.41 4.95
CA VAL A 226 22.04 1.25 4.37
C VAL A 226 21.67 2.49 3.57
N ASN A 227 21.81 3.68 4.16
CA ASN A 227 21.46 4.92 3.45
C ASN A 227 22.38 5.13 2.23
N VAL A 228 23.69 4.96 2.38
CA VAL A 228 24.66 5.06 1.27
C VAL A 228 24.34 4.05 0.16
N MET A 229 23.94 2.83 0.51
CA MET A 229 23.51 1.86 -0.49
C MET A 229 22.28 2.34 -1.27
N LEU A 230 21.29 2.91 -0.57
CA LEU A 230 20.04 3.37 -1.18
C LEU A 230 20.23 4.61 -2.06
N VAL A 231 20.99 5.60 -1.61
CA VAL A 231 21.08 6.89 -2.30
C VAL A 231 22.27 7.00 -3.26
N ASP A 232 23.35 6.25 -3.03
CA ASP A 232 24.55 6.29 -3.87
C ASP A 232 24.65 5.02 -4.72
N PHE A 233 25.04 3.88 -4.14
CA PHE A 233 25.36 2.66 -4.93
C PHE A 233 24.18 2.11 -5.73
N ARG A 234 22.97 2.20 -5.17
CA ARG A 234 21.71 1.74 -5.77
C ARG A 234 20.69 2.88 -5.85
N GLY A 235 21.16 4.12 -6.03
CA GLY A 235 20.33 5.31 -6.18
C GLY A 235 19.22 5.17 -7.23
N PHE A 236 19.44 4.36 -8.26
CA PHE A 236 18.44 4.12 -9.30
C PHE A 236 17.19 3.38 -8.77
N ASP A 237 17.34 2.47 -7.81
CA ASP A 237 16.22 1.76 -7.20
C ASP A 237 15.35 2.73 -6.39
N THR A 238 15.99 3.58 -5.58
CA THR A 238 15.28 4.61 -4.80
C THR A 238 14.64 5.69 -5.68
N PHE A 239 15.26 6.04 -6.82
CA PHE A 239 14.62 6.88 -7.83
C PHE A 239 13.34 6.22 -8.37
N GLY A 240 13.43 4.95 -8.75
CA GLY A 240 12.28 4.17 -9.23
C GLY A 240 11.15 4.09 -8.19
N GLU A 241 11.49 3.82 -6.93
CA GLU A 241 10.54 3.83 -5.81
C GLU A 241 9.86 5.19 -5.66
N GLY A 242 10.62 6.29 -5.74
CA GLY A 242 10.09 7.66 -5.70
C GLY A 242 9.09 7.95 -6.84
N VAL A 243 9.39 7.49 -8.05
CA VAL A 243 8.46 7.58 -9.19
C VAL A 243 7.19 6.76 -8.95
N VAL A 244 7.33 5.53 -8.43
CA VAL A 244 6.18 4.68 -8.08
C VAL A 244 5.30 5.34 -7.02
N LEU A 245 5.87 5.93 -5.96
CA LEU A 245 5.11 6.67 -4.94
C LEU A 245 4.32 7.83 -5.55
N CYS A 246 4.94 8.60 -6.45
CA CYS A 246 4.26 9.68 -7.16
C CYS A 246 3.08 9.16 -7.99
N LEU A 247 3.29 8.11 -8.79
CA LEU A 247 2.26 7.48 -9.62
C LEU A 247 1.10 6.94 -8.78
N VAL A 248 1.39 6.27 -7.66
CA VAL A 248 0.39 5.76 -6.74
C VAL A 248 -0.43 6.90 -6.14
N ALA A 249 0.21 7.96 -5.65
CA ALA A 249 -0.49 9.10 -5.06
C ALA A 249 -1.40 9.82 -6.07
N LEU A 250 -0.92 10.04 -7.30
CA LEU A 250 -1.71 10.62 -8.38
C LEU A 250 -2.88 9.72 -8.78
N THR A 251 -2.67 8.41 -8.82
CA THR A 251 -3.71 7.42 -9.14
C THR A 251 -4.77 7.39 -8.06
N VAL A 252 -4.39 7.32 -6.79
CA VAL A 252 -5.32 7.38 -5.65
C VAL A 252 -6.11 8.67 -5.69
N TYR A 253 -5.46 9.82 -5.90
CA TYR A 253 -6.15 11.09 -6.08
C TYR A 253 -7.13 11.05 -7.26
N ALA A 254 -6.73 10.53 -8.42
CA ALA A 254 -7.56 10.46 -9.62
C ALA A 254 -8.79 9.55 -9.45
N LEU A 255 -8.64 8.44 -8.73
CA LEU A 255 -9.73 7.51 -8.40
C LEU A 255 -10.68 8.09 -7.37
N LEU A 256 -10.14 8.68 -6.29
CA LEU A 256 -10.94 9.19 -5.19
C LEU A 256 -11.61 10.53 -5.49
N ARG A 257 -11.04 11.39 -6.37
CA ARG A 257 -11.64 12.71 -6.68
C ARG A 257 -13.06 12.61 -7.23
N ARG A 258 -13.48 11.48 -7.79
CA ARG A 258 -14.85 11.21 -8.29
C ARG A 258 -15.54 10.06 -7.56
N PHE A 259 -14.98 9.58 -6.47
CA PHE A 259 -15.60 8.55 -5.66
C PHE A 259 -16.93 9.06 -5.07
N ARG A 260 -17.94 8.19 -5.06
CA ARG A 260 -19.24 8.44 -4.44
C ARG A 260 -19.46 7.36 -3.39
N PRO A 261 -19.48 7.69 -2.09
CA PRO A 261 -19.77 6.74 -1.03
C PRO A 261 -21.13 6.06 -1.23
N ALA A 262 -21.27 4.85 -0.69
CA ALA A 262 -22.58 4.19 -0.61
C ALA A 262 -23.50 4.99 0.33
N SER A 263 -24.79 5.08 -0.01
CA SER A 263 -25.79 5.82 0.76
C SER A 263 -25.88 5.37 2.22
N GLU A 264 -25.73 4.06 2.46
CA GLU A 264 -25.71 3.44 3.80
C GLU A 264 -24.64 4.04 4.74
N VAL A 265 -23.56 4.56 4.17
CA VAL A 265 -22.42 5.12 4.92
C VAL A 265 -22.54 6.63 5.10
N MET A 266 -23.46 7.28 4.38
CA MET A 266 -23.74 8.71 4.50
C MET A 266 -24.61 9.05 5.70
N ALA A 267 -25.42 8.09 6.18
CA ALA A 267 -26.22 8.25 7.39
C ALA A 267 -25.32 8.37 8.64
N LEU A 268 -25.71 9.22 9.58
CA LEU A 268 -25.03 9.29 10.88
C LEU A 268 -25.25 7.97 11.64
N PRO A 269 -24.32 7.55 12.51
CA PRO A 269 -24.58 6.45 13.44
C PRO A 269 -25.87 6.68 14.24
N PRO A 270 -26.64 5.63 14.60
CA PRO A 270 -27.88 5.77 15.36
C PRO A 270 -27.73 6.58 16.65
N GLN A 271 -26.59 6.44 17.33
CA GLN A 271 -26.26 7.18 18.55
C GLN A 271 -26.16 8.69 18.31
N GLN A 272 -25.70 9.11 17.12
CA GLN A 272 -25.62 10.52 16.75
C GLN A 272 -26.94 11.06 16.20
N GLN A 273 -27.76 10.20 15.60
CA GLN A 273 -29.12 10.56 15.16
C GLN A 273 -30.07 10.79 16.36
N ALA A 274 -29.84 10.08 17.47
CA ALA A 274 -30.69 10.14 18.66
C ALA A 274 -30.36 11.31 19.62
N LEU A 275 -29.38 12.17 19.30
CA LEU A 275 -29.02 13.32 20.13
C LEU A 275 -29.97 14.50 19.85
N PRO A 276 -30.65 15.06 20.87
CA PRO A 276 -31.42 16.29 20.74
C PRO A 276 -30.53 17.47 20.34
N GLU A 277 -31.04 18.38 19.49
CA GLU A 277 -30.27 19.53 18.99
C GLU A 277 -29.77 20.47 20.11
N ASP A 278 -30.52 20.57 21.21
CA ASP A 278 -30.23 21.45 22.34
C ASP A 278 -29.34 20.81 23.43
N LEU A 279 -28.96 19.55 23.26
CA LEU A 279 -28.19 18.83 24.28
C LEU A 279 -26.70 19.15 24.15
N GLN A 280 -26.16 19.96 25.06
CA GLN A 280 -24.72 20.17 25.20
C GLN A 280 -24.04 18.90 25.71
N THR A 281 -23.59 18.05 24.78
CA THR A 281 -22.76 16.88 25.07
C THR A 281 -21.41 17.02 24.40
N ASP A 282 -20.43 16.25 24.89
CA ASP A 282 -19.12 16.13 24.24
C ASP A 282 -19.20 15.55 22.82
N LEU A 283 -20.31 14.90 22.45
CA LEU A 283 -20.55 14.44 21.08
C LEU A 283 -21.09 15.58 20.22
N VAL A 284 -20.19 16.40 19.68
CA VAL A 284 -20.55 17.41 18.69
C VAL A 284 -20.93 16.74 17.38
N ASN A 285 -22.02 17.18 16.76
CA ASN A 285 -22.39 16.75 15.41
C ASN A 285 -21.29 17.17 14.41
N PRO A 286 -20.55 16.23 13.80
CA PRO A 286 -19.43 16.56 12.91
C PRO A 286 -19.86 17.32 11.65
N ARG A 287 -21.17 17.33 11.33
CA ARG A 287 -21.72 18.05 10.17
C ARG A 287 -21.80 19.56 10.39
N LEU A 288 -21.89 20.00 11.64
CA LEU A 288 -22.05 21.42 12.02
C LEU A 288 -20.77 22.01 12.63
N ALA A 289 -19.86 21.14 13.10
CA ALA A 289 -18.62 21.55 13.74
C ALA A 289 -17.57 22.04 12.74
N ARG A 290 -17.16 23.31 12.84
CA ARG A 290 -15.99 23.86 12.12
C ARG A 290 -14.65 23.37 12.69
N ASP A 291 -14.63 22.98 13.97
CA ASP A 291 -13.49 22.37 14.64
C ASP A 291 -13.97 21.10 15.35
N THR A 292 -13.51 19.93 14.89
CA THR A 292 -13.85 18.64 15.51
C THR A 292 -13.09 18.40 16.81
N ALA A 293 -12.13 19.27 17.15
CA ALA A 293 -11.37 19.22 18.40
C ALA A 293 -12.18 19.66 19.64
N VAL A 294 -13.45 20.00 19.51
CA VAL A 294 -14.30 20.43 20.63
C VAL A 294 -15.00 19.22 21.26
N GLY A 295 -15.18 19.23 22.59
CA GLY A 295 -15.75 18.11 23.36
C GLY A 295 -14.69 17.09 23.77
N TYR A 296 -14.98 15.79 23.64
CA TYR A 296 -14.08 14.71 24.10
C TYR A 296 -12.72 14.66 23.37
N LEU A 297 -12.61 15.32 22.21
CA LEU A 297 -11.36 15.41 21.44
C LEU A 297 -10.45 16.57 21.87
N MET A 298 -10.85 17.41 22.83
CA MET A 298 -10.06 18.57 23.24
C MET A 298 -8.67 18.20 23.74
N VAL A 299 -8.58 17.23 24.65
CA VAL A 299 -7.29 16.77 25.20
C VAL A 299 -6.41 16.13 24.12
N PRO A 300 -6.90 15.15 23.32
CA PRO A 300 -6.16 14.65 22.17
C PRO A 300 -5.72 15.74 21.18
N ALA A 301 -6.54 16.75 20.93
CA ALA A 301 -6.23 17.82 19.98
C ALA A 301 -5.09 18.70 20.45
N VAL A 302 -5.05 19.07 21.73
CA VAL A 302 -3.91 19.83 22.28
C VAL A 302 -2.62 19.03 22.15
N LEU A 303 -2.65 17.73 22.47
CA LEU A 303 -1.48 16.86 22.35
C LEU A 303 -1.02 16.71 20.89
N VAL A 304 -1.95 16.48 19.96
CA VAL A 304 -1.63 16.35 18.53
C VAL A 304 -1.15 17.67 17.93
N ARG A 305 -1.67 18.81 18.40
CA ARG A 305 -1.19 20.14 18.01
C ARG A 305 0.26 20.36 18.41
N LEU A 306 0.65 19.92 19.61
CA LEU A 306 2.04 19.92 20.06
C LEU A 306 2.90 18.88 19.32
N PHE A 307 2.30 17.77 18.89
CA PHE A 307 3.01 16.71 18.19
C PHE A 307 3.53 17.12 16.81
N LEU A 308 2.85 18.04 16.10
CA LEU A 308 3.30 18.50 14.79
C LEU A 308 4.70 19.17 14.79
N PRO A 309 4.97 20.21 15.61
CA PRO A 309 6.31 20.80 15.66
C PRO A 309 7.36 19.81 16.19
N VAL A 310 7.01 18.93 17.13
CA VAL A 310 7.90 17.86 17.59
C VAL A 310 8.25 16.90 16.45
N SER A 311 7.25 16.49 15.66
CA SER A 311 7.46 15.65 14.47
C SER A 311 8.36 16.34 13.45
N GLY A 312 8.22 17.67 13.27
CA GLY A 312 9.09 18.46 12.41
C GLY A 312 10.55 18.44 12.86
N VAL A 313 10.80 18.61 14.16
CA VAL A 313 12.16 18.53 14.73
C VAL A 313 12.73 17.12 14.58
N VAL A 314 11.94 16.08 14.87
CA VAL A 314 12.37 14.68 14.73
C VAL A 314 12.64 14.32 13.26
N ALA A 315 11.79 14.79 12.34
CA ALA A 315 12.01 14.61 10.90
C ALA A 315 13.29 15.30 10.44
N ALA A 316 13.54 16.55 10.85
CA ALA A 316 14.79 17.25 10.55
C ALA A 316 16.01 16.51 11.14
N PHE A 317 15.90 15.99 12.36
CA PHE A 317 16.96 15.20 12.99
C PHE A 317 17.29 13.92 12.19
N PHE A 318 16.29 13.13 11.80
CA PHE A 318 16.51 11.92 11.00
C PHE A 318 17.02 12.24 9.58
N PHE A 319 16.57 13.36 9.02
CA PHE A 319 17.02 13.83 7.71
C PHE A 319 18.51 14.17 7.74
N LEU A 320 18.93 15.04 8.66
CA LEU A 320 20.31 15.55 8.74
C LEU A 320 21.33 14.48 9.10
N ARG A 321 20.94 13.47 9.88
CA ARG A 321 21.87 12.40 10.31
C ARG A 321 21.95 11.20 9.37
N GLY A 322 21.06 11.10 8.38
CA GLY A 322 20.82 9.89 7.59
C GLY A 322 22.06 9.31 6.92
N HIS A 323 23.00 10.16 6.53
CA HIS A 323 24.24 9.75 5.88
C HIS A 323 25.21 9.00 6.82
N ASN A 324 25.12 9.23 8.13
CA ASN A 324 26.08 8.70 9.12
C ASN A 324 25.44 7.81 10.18
N ALA A 325 24.13 7.86 10.34
CA ALA A 325 23.39 7.10 11.34
C ALA A 325 21.96 6.83 10.85
N PRO A 326 21.20 5.95 11.53
CA PRO A 326 19.88 5.56 11.05
C PRO A 326 18.94 6.75 10.83
N GLY A 327 18.31 6.80 9.66
CA GLY A 327 17.56 7.96 9.19
C GLY A 327 17.51 8.08 7.67
N GLY A 328 17.46 9.30 7.15
CA GLY A 328 17.41 9.60 5.71
C GLY A 328 16.11 10.27 5.26
N GLY A 329 16.04 10.63 3.98
CA GLY A 329 14.92 11.39 3.40
C GLY A 329 13.57 10.68 3.54
N PHE A 330 13.55 9.36 3.40
CA PHE A 330 12.33 8.55 3.42
C PHE A 330 11.66 8.54 4.81
N VAL A 331 12.39 8.14 5.85
CA VAL A 331 11.87 8.10 7.24
C VAL A 331 11.47 9.48 7.70
N ALA A 332 12.29 10.51 7.42
CA ALA A 332 11.97 11.89 7.75
C ALA A 332 10.64 12.34 7.12
N GLY A 333 10.42 12.01 5.83
CA GLY A 333 9.19 12.31 5.11
C GLY A 333 7.97 11.63 5.74
N LEU A 334 8.10 10.36 6.15
CA LEU A 334 7.02 9.64 6.83
C LEU A 334 6.72 10.20 8.22
N VAL A 335 7.74 10.52 9.03
CA VAL A 335 7.55 11.10 10.37
C VAL A 335 6.81 12.44 10.27
N MET A 336 7.21 13.29 9.32
CA MET A 336 6.50 14.54 9.05
C MET A 336 5.06 14.29 8.59
N SER A 337 4.84 13.28 7.75
CA SER A 337 3.52 12.88 7.27
C SER A 337 2.62 12.41 8.41
N VAL A 338 3.13 11.65 9.39
CA VAL A 338 2.38 11.24 10.59
C VAL A 338 1.90 12.47 11.37
N GLY A 339 2.77 13.47 11.56
CA GLY A 339 2.39 14.73 12.20
C GLY A 339 1.18 15.40 11.52
N PHE A 340 1.19 15.50 10.19
CA PHE A 340 0.05 16.04 9.44
C PHE A 340 -1.18 15.12 9.45
N LEU A 341 -1.01 13.81 9.33
CA LEU A 341 -2.10 12.83 9.37
C LEU A 341 -2.89 12.91 10.67
N LEU A 342 -2.19 12.99 11.80
CA LEU A 342 -2.82 13.14 13.11
C LEU A 342 -3.60 14.46 13.20
N GLN A 343 -3.06 15.55 12.64
CA GLN A 343 -3.74 16.85 12.61
C GLN A 343 -5.04 16.79 11.82
N TYR A 344 -5.03 16.17 10.64
CA TYR A 344 -6.24 15.95 9.84
C TYR A 344 -7.25 15.04 10.55
N LEU A 345 -6.78 14.03 11.28
CA LEU A 345 -7.65 13.09 12.00
C LEU A 345 -8.36 13.77 13.18
N VAL A 346 -7.66 14.60 13.96
CA VAL A 346 -8.18 15.17 15.21
C VAL A 346 -8.81 16.54 15.02
N SER A 347 -8.12 17.47 14.36
CA SER A 347 -8.60 18.85 14.18
C SER A 347 -9.55 18.99 12.98
N GLY A 348 -9.60 17.99 12.10
CA GLY A 348 -10.47 17.99 10.94
C GLY A 348 -9.92 18.76 9.74
N THR A 349 -10.51 18.47 8.58
CA THR A 349 -10.01 18.90 7.27
C THR A 349 -10.07 20.42 7.05
N GLU A 350 -11.19 21.06 7.40
CA GLU A 350 -11.38 22.50 7.21
C GLU A 350 -10.44 23.32 8.10
N TRP A 351 -10.26 22.90 9.37
CA TRP A 351 -9.37 23.57 10.31
C TRP A 351 -7.92 23.57 9.82
N VAL A 352 -7.46 22.42 9.31
CA VAL A 352 -6.08 22.25 8.84
C VAL A 352 -5.86 23.05 7.56
N GLU A 353 -6.73 22.97 6.57
CA GLU A 353 -6.55 23.66 5.29
C GLU A 353 -6.70 25.19 5.39
N GLN A 354 -7.42 25.70 6.39
CA GLN A 354 -7.49 27.14 6.67
C GLN A 354 -6.23 27.70 7.33
N ARG A 355 -5.43 26.86 7.99
CA ARG A 355 -4.25 27.30 8.78
C ARG A 355 -2.93 26.88 8.17
N LEU A 356 -2.91 25.75 7.47
CA LEU A 356 -1.72 25.17 6.86
C LEU A 356 -1.91 25.17 5.34
N HIS A 357 -1.06 25.94 4.64
CA HIS A 357 -1.03 25.96 3.19
C HIS A 357 -0.28 24.74 2.65
N LEU A 358 -0.97 23.60 2.57
CA LEU A 358 -0.40 22.36 2.03
C LEU A 358 -0.59 22.31 0.52
N ALA A 359 0.53 22.19 -0.21
CA ALA A 359 0.55 22.04 -1.66
C ALA A 359 1.17 20.68 -2.07
N PRO A 360 0.50 19.55 -1.77
CA PRO A 360 1.08 18.22 -1.95
C PRO A 360 1.45 17.90 -3.42
N ARG A 361 0.71 18.47 -4.38
CA ARG A 361 1.05 18.35 -5.81
C ARG A 361 2.36 19.06 -6.15
N THR A 362 2.56 20.24 -5.60
CA THR A 362 3.80 21.01 -5.78
C THR A 362 4.95 20.30 -5.09
N GLN A 363 4.75 19.74 -3.90
CA GLN A 363 5.76 18.94 -3.20
C GLN A 363 6.19 17.72 -4.01
N LEU A 364 5.25 17.00 -4.63
CA LEU A 364 5.58 15.90 -5.56
C LEU A 364 6.41 16.39 -6.75
N GLY A 365 6.03 17.50 -7.37
CA GLY A 365 6.76 18.09 -8.49
C GLY A 365 8.17 18.51 -8.12
N VAL A 366 8.32 19.22 -6.99
CA VAL A 366 9.62 19.63 -6.42
C VAL A 366 10.47 18.40 -6.10
N GLY A 367 9.88 17.38 -5.48
CA GLY A 367 10.58 16.14 -5.17
C GLY A 367 11.13 15.45 -6.42
N LEU A 368 10.30 15.29 -7.46
CA LEU A 368 10.75 14.73 -8.75
C LEU A 368 11.85 15.58 -9.38
N LEU A 369 11.74 16.91 -9.34
CA LEU A 369 12.74 17.82 -9.88
C LEU A 369 14.08 17.72 -9.14
N PHE A 370 14.08 17.55 -7.82
CA PHE A 370 15.33 17.34 -7.07
C PHE A 370 15.98 16.00 -7.41
N VAL A 371 15.20 14.92 -7.48
CA VAL A 371 15.76 13.61 -7.82
C VAL A 371 16.30 13.58 -9.26
N LEU A 372 15.50 14.04 -10.23
CA LEU A 372 15.90 14.14 -11.63
C LEU A 372 17.04 15.13 -11.82
N GLY A 373 17.01 16.26 -11.12
CA GLY A 373 18.04 17.29 -11.17
C GLY A 373 19.38 16.79 -10.63
N THR A 374 19.36 16.00 -9.56
CA THR A 374 20.59 15.37 -9.01
C THR A 374 21.13 14.33 -9.99
N ALA A 375 20.26 13.49 -10.56
CA ALA A 375 20.61 12.49 -11.56
C ALA A 375 21.21 13.11 -12.84
N ALA A 376 20.53 14.13 -13.38
CA ALA A 376 20.95 14.86 -14.58
C ALA A 376 22.19 15.71 -14.33
N GLY A 377 22.34 16.28 -13.12
CA GLY A 377 23.50 17.07 -12.74
C GLY A 377 24.81 16.27 -12.87
N ALA A 378 24.84 15.03 -12.37
CA ALA A 378 25.99 14.14 -12.55
C ALA A 378 26.28 13.90 -14.04
N PHE A 379 25.25 13.63 -14.84
CA PHE A 379 25.37 13.39 -16.28
C PHE A 379 25.91 14.60 -17.05
N VAL A 380 25.44 15.80 -16.74
CA VAL A 380 25.88 17.05 -17.40
C VAL A 380 27.37 17.32 -17.14
N VAL A 381 27.89 16.92 -15.98
CA VAL A 381 29.30 17.08 -15.61
C VAL A 381 30.18 15.95 -16.18
N GLY A 382 29.60 15.02 -16.96
CA GLY A 382 30.31 13.95 -17.66
C GLY A 382 30.44 12.64 -16.86
N TYR A 383 29.77 12.53 -15.71
CA TYR A 383 29.73 11.31 -14.92
C TYR A 383 28.50 10.45 -15.28
N PRO A 384 28.52 9.13 -14.98
CA PRO A 384 27.31 8.33 -15.06
C PRO A 384 26.16 8.91 -14.23
N LEU A 385 24.92 8.65 -14.66
CA LEU A 385 23.71 9.10 -13.97
C LEU A 385 23.74 8.64 -12.49
N LEU A 386 23.36 9.54 -11.57
CA LEU A 386 23.33 9.30 -10.12
C LEU A 386 24.71 9.01 -9.48
N THR A 387 25.80 9.43 -10.12
CA THR A 387 27.12 9.44 -9.46
C THR A 387 27.13 10.50 -8.37
N SER A 388 27.49 10.11 -7.15
CA SER A 388 27.53 10.99 -5.99
C SER A 388 28.91 11.62 -5.79
N HIS A 389 28.94 12.88 -5.37
CA HIS A 389 30.15 13.62 -5.03
C HIS A 389 30.01 14.31 -3.69
N THR A 390 31.12 14.40 -2.97
CA THR A 390 31.23 15.12 -1.71
C THR A 390 31.93 16.45 -1.92
N PHE A 391 31.35 17.51 -1.36
CA PHE A 391 31.89 18.86 -1.35
C PHE A 391 32.21 19.25 0.09
N HIS A 392 33.39 19.84 0.30
CA HIS A 392 33.75 20.45 1.58
C HIS A 392 33.46 21.94 1.49
N LEU A 393 32.49 22.41 2.28
CA LEU A 393 32.11 23.81 2.35
C LEU A 393 32.49 24.38 3.72
N SER A 394 33.46 25.29 3.74
CA SER A 394 33.81 26.03 4.95
C SER A 394 32.82 27.17 5.18
N VAL A 395 31.92 26.98 6.16
CA VAL A 395 30.95 28.02 6.55
C VAL A 395 31.51 28.79 7.74
N PRO A 396 31.56 30.13 7.71
CA PRO A 396 32.25 30.96 8.72
C PRO A 396 31.80 30.80 10.18
N VAL A 397 30.68 30.10 10.42
CA VAL A 397 30.09 29.87 11.76
C VAL A 397 30.03 28.38 12.12
N LEU A 398 29.95 27.49 11.13
CA LEU A 398 29.70 26.05 11.33
C LEU A 398 30.94 25.17 11.06
N GLY A 399 32.04 25.76 10.59
CA GLY A 399 33.25 25.03 10.21
C GLY A 399 33.12 24.33 8.85
N GLU A 400 33.91 23.28 8.65
CA GLU A 400 33.91 22.45 7.43
C GLU A 400 32.69 21.52 7.39
N LEU A 401 31.73 21.87 6.53
CA LEU A 401 30.56 21.04 6.27
C LEU A 401 30.85 20.07 5.12
N HIS A 402 30.63 18.78 5.38
CA HIS A 402 30.67 17.73 4.37
C HIS A 402 29.29 17.63 3.71
N ILE A 403 29.14 18.20 2.51
CA ILE A 403 27.88 18.18 1.77
C ILE A 403 28.01 17.22 0.60
N ALA A 404 27.35 16.06 0.71
CA ALA A 404 27.22 15.13 -0.39
C ALA A 404 26.10 15.58 -1.34
N SER A 405 26.26 15.38 -2.65
CA SER A 405 25.18 15.54 -3.62
C SER A 405 23.97 14.64 -3.30
N ALA A 406 24.22 13.52 -2.62
CA ALA A 406 23.19 12.64 -2.02
C ALA A 406 22.17 13.39 -1.15
N LEU A 407 22.56 14.51 -0.50
CA LEU A 407 21.65 15.32 0.29
C LEU A 407 20.50 15.88 -0.56
N PHE A 408 20.78 16.34 -1.78
CA PHE A 408 19.74 16.86 -2.69
C PHE A 408 18.81 15.75 -3.18
N PHE A 409 19.36 14.56 -3.39
CA PHE A 409 18.56 13.37 -3.67
C PHE A 409 17.62 13.04 -2.49
N ASP A 410 18.14 13.07 -1.26
CA ASP A 410 17.35 12.86 -0.03
C ASP A 410 16.27 13.94 0.16
N VAL A 411 16.54 15.21 -0.16
CA VAL A 411 15.51 16.28 -0.19
C VAL A 411 14.39 15.90 -1.15
N GLY A 412 14.76 15.41 -2.34
CA GLY A 412 13.81 14.93 -3.34
C GLY A 412 12.93 13.80 -2.80
N VAL A 413 13.54 12.77 -2.22
CA VAL A 413 12.84 11.63 -1.61
C VAL A 413 11.93 12.09 -0.47
N PHE A 414 12.40 12.97 0.42
CA PHE A 414 11.59 13.55 1.50
C PHE A 414 10.32 14.23 0.96
N CYS A 415 10.48 15.10 -0.06
CA CYS A 415 9.37 15.79 -0.69
C CYS A 415 8.40 14.83 -1.39
N LEU A 416 8.90 13.77 -2.03
CA LEU A 416 8.07 12.75 -2.68
C LEU A 416 7.23 11.98 -1.66
N VAL A 417 7.83 11.49 -0.58
CA VAL A 417 7.15 10.73 0.47
C VAL A 417 6.12 11.59 1.20
N LEU A 418 6.48 12.82 1.57
CA LEU A 418 5.57 13.76 2.22
C LEU A 418 4.42 14.12 1.27
N GLY A 419 4.74 14.52 0.04
CA GLY A 419 3.76 14.91 -0.97
C GLY A 419 2.81 13.77 -1.33
N SER A 420 3.31 12.53 -1.48
CA SER A 420 2.49 11.36 -1.79
C SER A 420 1.50 11.05 -0.67
N THR A 421 1.99 11.05 0.57
CA THR A 421 1.18 10.72 1.74
C THR A 421 0.12 11.78 1.98
N LEU A 422 0.49 13.07 1.90
CA LEU A 422 -0.45 14.17 2.02
C LEU A 422 -1.47 14.21 0.87
N LEU A 423 -1.08 13.89 -0.36
CA LEU A 423 -2.02 13.86 -1.48
C LEU A 423 -3.09 12.77 -1.28
N ILE A 424 -2.67 11.58 -0.82
CA ILE A 424 -3.58 10.47 -0.50
C ILE A 424 -4.51 10.87 0.65
N LEU A 425 -3.96 11.47 1.71
CA LEU A 425 -4.71 12.00 2.84
C LEU A 425 -5.78 13.00 2.40
N VAL A 426 -5.40 14.04 1.65
CA VAL A 426 -6.31 15.07 1.14
C VAL A 426 -7.41 14.44 0.28
N ALA A 427 -7.07 13.46 -0.56
CA ALA A 427 -8.04 12.76 -1.39
C ALA A 427 -9.11 12.02 -0.57
N LEU A 428 -8.73 11.39 0.54
CA LEU A 428 -9.62 10.71 1.49
C LEU A 428 -10.40 11.71 2.35
N ALA A 429 -9.71 12.72 2.88
CA ALA A 429 -10.25 13.81 3.68
C ALA A 429 -11.36 14.56 2.96
N HIS A 430 -11.16 14.97 1.71
CA HIS A 430 -12.19 15.69 0.93
C HIS A 430 -13.45 14.86 0.66
N GLN A 431 -13.39 13.53 0.71
CA GLN A 431 -14.62 12.71 0.64
C GLN A 431 -15.53 12.96 1.84
N SER A 432 -14.94 13.17 3.03
CA SER A 432 -15.71 13.42 4.25
C SER A 432 -16.55 14.68 4.13
N ILE A 433 -15.95 15.77 3.67
CA ILE A 433 -16.63 17.06 3.48
C ILE A 433 -17.75 16.96 2.43
N ARG A 434 -17.48 16.32 1.29
CA ARG A 434 -18.47 16.23 0.20
C ARG A 434 -19.69 15.40 0.57
N ALA A 435 -19.48 14.29 1.28
CA ALA A 435 -20.58 13.48 1.79
C ALA A 435 -21.49 14.28 2.72
N HIS A 436 -20.93 15.19 3.54
CA HIS A 436 -21.70 16.04 4.43
C HIS A 436 -22.59 17.06 3.70
N ARG A 437 -22.11 17.66 2.58
CA ARG A 437 -22.92 18.61 1.78
C ARG A 437 -24.10 17.97 1.06
N ALA A 438 -23.95 16.73 0.60
CA ALA A 438 -25.00 16.04 -0.15
C ALA A 438 -26.19 15.59 0.72
N SER A 439 -26.02 15.47 2.04
CA SER A 439 -27.07 15.03 2.98
C SER A 439 -27.86 16.18 3.64
N GLY A 440 -27.51 17.44 3.40
CA GLY A 440 -28.16 18.61 4.00
C GLY A 440 -29.00 19.44 3.01
N GLY A 441 -29.36 18.84 1.87
CA GLY A 441 -30.08 19.49 0.78
C GLY A 441 -31.49 18.96 0.54
N ASP A 442 -32.08 18.27 1.52
CA ASP A 442 -33.50 17.89 1.53
C ASP A 442 -34.31 18.81 2.44
#